data_AF-A0A0R1GK49-F1
#
_entry.id   AF-A0A0R1GK49-F1
#
_cell.length_a   1.000
_cell.length_b   1.000
_cell.length_c   1.000
_cell.angle_alpha   90.00
_cell.angle_beta   90.00
_cell.angle_gamma   90.00
#
_symmetry.space_group_name_H-M   'P 1'
#
loop_
_entity.id
_entity.type
_entity.pdbx_description
1 polymer ?
#
loop_
_entity_poly.entity_id
_entity_poly.type
_entity_poly.pdbx_seq_one_letter_code
_entity_poly.pdbx_strand_id
1 'polypeptide(L)'
;MQPIKLEVPATRIKFNIGGQIYTMSLADKSMASVTGDLQIIESNEIANQQKMAEMAAQLTKQKDDLHQRAIKAEEAVQNGDAETNAYPYQEMMKDSHELDNKCRQAIYQAEKEANEYAIQHYSPFLDKAFGAGSGTKLFNQLHQSTNALAKLVTEIVIQLKNQTNITDHRTAYLSKIAKLKAVKEEQESEKQRDNNK
;
A
#
# COMPACT_ATOMS: atom_id res chain seq x y z
N MET A 1 -15.45 9.74 46.50
CA MET A 1 -14.46 9.78 45.41
C MET A 1 -15.00 8.98 44.25
N GLN A 2 -15.24 9.61 43.09
CA GLN A 2 -15.54 8.85 41.87
C GLN A 2 -14.24 8.23 41.34
N PRO A 3 -14.23 6.95 40.95
CA PRO A 3 -13.03 6.30 40.43
C PRO A 3 -12.63 6.95 39.10
N ILE A 4 -11.35 7.34 39.00
CA ILE A 4 -10.75 7.82 37.75
C ILE A 4 -10.78 6.66 36.76
N LYS A 5 -11.59 6.80 35.71
CA LYS A 5 -11.71 5.79 34.64
C LYS A 5 -10.51 5.95 33.70
N LEU A 6 -9.52 5.08 33.85
CA LEU A 6 -8.38 5.00 32.93
C LEU A 6 -8.84 4.26 31.66
N GLU A 7 -8.97 4.99 30.55
CA GLU A 7 -9.07 4.35 29.24
C GLU A 7 -7.76 3.62 28.93
N VAL A 8 -7.85 2.30 28.85
CA VAL A 8 -6.75 1.42 28.48
C VAL A 8 -6.69 1.36 26.95
N PRO A 9 -5.53 1.62 26.33
CA PRO A 9 -5.36 1.49 24.90
C PRO A 9 -5.80 0.11 24.40
N ALA A 10 -6.34 0.05 23.18
CA ALA A 10 -6.63 -1.23 22.55
C ALA A 10 -5.34 -2.04 22.42
N THR A 11 -5.38 -3.31 22.83
CA THR A 11 -4.25 -4.25 22.71
C THR A 11 -4.32 -5.10 21.45
N ARG A 12 -5.40 -4.95 20.68
CA ARG A 12 -5.69 -5.74 19.48
C ARG A 12 -6.65 -5.03 18.54
N ILE A 13 -6.51 -5.30 17.25
CA ILE A 13 -7.44 -4.91 16.18
C ILE A 13 -8.08 -6.18 15.62
N LYS A 14 -9.39 -6.14 15.36
CA LYS A 14 -10.14 -7.24 14.74
C LYS A 14 -10.55 -6.87 13.33
N PHE A 15 -10.26 -7.74 12.38
CA PHE A 15 -10.65 -7.62 10.98
C PHE A 15 -11.64 -8.71 10.64
N ASN A 16 -12.78 -8.34 10.05
CA ASN A 16 -13.70 -9.31 9.46
C ASN A 16 -13.38 -9.46 7.98
N ILE A 17 -12.78 -10.60 7.62
CA ILE A 17 -12.35 -10.88 6.25
C ILE A 17 -13.07 -12.16 5.82
N GLY A 18 -13.94 -12.05 4.81
CA GLY A 18 -14.68 -13.20 4.29
C GLY A 18 -15.55 -13.93 5.35
N GLY A 19 -16.06 -13.21 6.34
CA GLY A 19 -16.85 -13.77 7.44
C GLY A 19 -16.02 -14.41 8.58
N GLN A 20 -14.69 -14.36 8.49
CA GLN A 20 -13.80 -14.81 9.57
C GLN A 20 -13.15 -13.62 10.29
N ILE A 21 -13.02 -13.73 11.61
CA ILE A 21 -12.40 -12.70 12.43
C ILE A 21 -10.92 -13.00 12.58
N TYR A 22 -10.09 -12.13 12.00
CA TYR A 22 -8.64 -12.11 12.18
C TYR A 22 -8.29 -11.09 13.25
N THR A 23 -7.41 -11.45 14.18
CA THR A 23 -7.03 -10.57 15.30
C THR A 23 -5.54 -10.25 15.22
N MET A 24 -5.22 -8.97 15.12
CA MET A 24 -3.84 -8.47 15.15
C MET A 24 -3.51 -7.93 16.54
N SER A 25 -2.34 -8.28 17.06
CA SER A 25 -1.83 -7.76 18.34
C SER A 25 -1.19 -6.38 18.17
N LEU A 26 -1.46 -5.47 19.12
CA LEU A 26 -0.84 -4.15 19.21
C LEU A 26 0.29 -4.08 20.25
N ALA A 27 0.80 -5.22 20.71
CA ALA A 27 1.94 -5.23 21.63
C ALA A 27 3.21 -4.69 20.94
N ASP A 28 4.05 -3.94 21.66
CA ASP A 28 5.21 -3.21 21.10
C ASP A 28 6.10 -4.03 20.17
N LYS A 29 6.42 -5.28 20.53
CA LYS A 29 7.26 -6.16 19.70
C LYS A 29 6.58 -6.54 18.39
N SER A 30 5.29 -6.86 18.46
CA SER A 30 4.47 -7.17 17.28
C SER A 30 4.30 -5.93 16.41
N MET A 31 4.03 -4.77 17.02
CA MET A 31 3.89 -3.49 16.32
C MET A 31 5.17 -3.05 15.62
N ALA A 32 6.32 -3.15 16.27
CA ALA A 32 7.61 -2.80 15.66
C ALA A 32 7.92 -3.69 14.44
N SER A 33 7.68 -5.00 14.56
CA SER A 33 7.88 -5.94 13.44
C SER A 33 6.91 -5.67 12.29
N VAL A 34 5.64 -5.39 12.58
CA VAL A 34 4.62 -5.08 11.57
C VAL A 34 4.92 -3.75 10.88
N THR A 35 5.33 -2.73 11.63
CA THR A 35 5.66 -1.40 11.08
C THR A 35 6.88 -1.42 10.17
N GLY A 36 7.90 -2.22 10.49
CA GLY A 36 9.07 -2.38 9.63
C GLY A 36 8.72 -3.00 8.27
N ASP A 37 7.93 -4.07 8.28
CA ASP A 37 7.45 -4.71 7.04
C ASP A 37 6.55 -3.77 6.22
N LEU A 38 5.74 -2.93 6.90
CA LEU A 38 4.89 -1.94 6.24
C LEU A 38 5.70 -0.89 5.48
N GLN A 39 6.78 -0.37 6.06
CA GLN A 39 7.63 0.61 5.38
C GLN A 39 8.27 0.02 4.12
N ILE A 40 8.65 -1.25 4.16
CA ILE A 40 9.18 -1.97 3.00
C ILE A 40 8.08 -2.11 1.93
N ILE A 41 6.88 -2.53 2.34
CA ILE A 41 5.74 -2.69 1.44
C ILE A 41 5.40 -1.37 0.74
N GLU A 42 5.28 -0.28 1.50
CA GLU A 42 4.96 1.04 0.96
C GLU A 42 6.03 1.54 -0.01
N SER A 43 7.31 1.38 0.34
CA SER A 43 8.42 1.82 -0.52
C SER A 43 8.43 1.08 -1.86
N ASN A 44 8.19 -0.22 -1.82
CA ASN A 44 8.13 -1.07 -3.02
C ASN A 44 6.88 -0.77 -3.86
N GLU A 45 5.72 -0.49 -3.25
CA GLU A 45 4.51 -0.10 -3.98
C GLU A 45 4.71 1.21 -4.74
N ILE A 46 5.36 2.20 -4.12
CA ILE A 46 5.72 3.47 -4.78
C ILE A 46 6.64 3.21 -5.98
N ALA A 47 7.70 2.41 -5.78
CA ALA A 47 8.63 2.06 -6.86
C ALA A 47 7.92 1.35 -8.03
N ASN A 48 7.01 0.41 -7.72
CA ASN A 48 6.23 -0.29 -8.73
C ASN A 48 5.27 0.65 -9.48
N GLN A 49 4.61 1.57 -8.78
CA GLN A 49 3.76 2.58 -9.43
C GLN A 49 4.55 3.47 -10.39
N GLN A 50 5.76 3.90 -10.00
CA GLN A 50 6.65 4.67 -10.86
C GLN A 50 7.06 3.87 -12.10
N LYS A 51 7.53 2.63 -11.93
CA LYS A 51 7.89 1.73 -13.04
C LYS A 51 6.72 1.53 -14.02
N MET A 52 5.51 1.32 -13.50
CA MET A 52 4.31 1.16 -14.33
C MET A 52 3.93 2.44 -15.08
N ALA A 53 4.05 3.59 -14.44
CA ALA A 53 3.79 4.89 -15.07
C ALA A 53 4.78 5.17 -16.21
N GLU A 54 6.07 4.89 -16.00
CA GLU A 54 7.10 5.01 -17.03
C GLU A 54 6.83 4.09 -18.23
N MET A 55 6.50 2.82 -17.96
CA MET A 55 6.17 1.86 -19.01
C MET A 55 4.91 2.29 -19.79
N ALA A 56 3.87 2.77 -19.11
CA ALA A 56 2.66 3.28 -19.75
C ALA A 56 2.95 4.51 -20.63
N ALA A 57 3.81 5.43 -20.17
CA ALA A 57 4.20 6.59 -20.95
C ALA A 57 4.98 6.20 -22.21
N GLN A 58 5.89 5.23 -22.12
CA GLN A 58 6.64 4.73 -23.27
C GLN A 58 5.74 4.07 -24.32
N LEU A 59 4.81 3.22 -23.88
CA LEU A 59 3.86 2.56 -24.78
C LEU A 59 2.90 3.56 -25.43
N THR A 60 2.44 4.55 -24.67
CA THR A 60 1.60 5.65 -25.19
C THR A 60 2.34 6.42 -26.27
N LYS A 61 3.60 6.80 -26.01
CA LYS A 61 4.43 7.49 -27.02
C LYS A 61 4.60 6.65 -28.29
N GLN A 62 4.90 5.35 -28.17
CA GLN A 62 5.04 4.48 -29.33
C GLN A 62 3.73 4.36 -30.15
N LYS A 63 2.59 4.35 -29.46
CA LYS A 63 1.26 4.36 -30.10
C LYS A 63 1.00 5.67 -30.83
N ASP A 64 1.32 6.80 -30.22
CA ASP A 64 1.16 8.12 -30.82
C ASP A 64 2.07 8.29 -32.04
N ASP A 65 3.33 7.84 -31.96
CA ASP A 65 4.27 7.84 -33.08
C ASP A 65 3.77 6.96 -34.24
N LEU A 66 3.14 5.82 -33.96
CA LEU A 66 2.50 4.98 -34.98
C LEU A 66 1.31 5.71 -35.63
N HIS A 67 0.46 6.35 -34.82
CA HIS A 67 -0.71 7.07 -35.31
C HIS A 67 -0.33 8.28 -36.17
N GLN A 68 0.68 9.04 -35.77
CA GLN A 68 1.20 10.17 -36.55
C GLN A 68 1.82 9.72 -37.88
N ARG A 69 2.51 8.57 -37.90
CA ARG A 69 3.01 7.97 -39.15
C ARG A 69 1.86 7.57 -40.09
N ALA A 70 0.78 7.00 -39.54
CA ALA A 70 -0.40 6.66 -40.32
C ALA A 70 -1.07 7.90 -40.95
N ILE A 71 -1.27 8.97 -40.16
CA ILE A 71 -1.85 10.24 -40.66
C ILE A 71 -1.01 10.81 -41.80
N LYS A 72 0.31 10.93 -41.62
CA LYS A 72 1.20 11.46 -42.65
C LYS A 72 1.17 10.65 -43.94
N ALA A 73 1.05 9.33 -43.82
CA ALA A 73 0.93 8.45 -44.98
C ALA A 73 -0.40 8.67 -45.72
N GLU A 74 -1.51 8.83 -45.00
CA GLU A 74 -2.81 9.17 -45.58
C GLU A 74 -2.79 10.54 -46.29
N GLU A 75 -2.20 11.56 -45.65
CA GLU A 75 -2.02 12.90 -46.24
C GLU A 75 -1.17 12.88 -47.52
N ALA A 76 -0.07 12.12 -47.53
CA ALA A 76 0.80 11.98 -48.71
C ALA A 76 0.05 11.34 -49.90
N VAL A 77 -0.82 10.36 -49.62
CA VAL A 77 -1.68 9.74 -50.64
C VAL A 77 -2.71 10.74 -51.17
N GLN A 78 -3.35 11.53 -50.30
CA GLN A 78 -4.33 12.54 -50.71
C GLN A 78 -3.71 13.66 -51.57
N ASN A 79 -2.46 14.03 -51.29
CA ASN A 79 -1.76 15.11 -52.00
C ASN A 79 -1.11 14.66 -53.31
N GLY A 80 -1.18 13.38 -53.68
CA GLY A 80 -0.59 12.84 -54.91
C GLY A 80 0.93 12.58 -54.84
N ASP A 81 1.53 12.72 -53.66
CA ASP A 81 2.97 12.49 -53.40
C ASP A 81 3.28 11.02 -53.02
N ALA A 82 2.37 10.09 -53.37
CA ALA A 82 2.39 8.71 -52.91
C ALA A 82 3.63 7.92 -53.38
N GLU A 83 4.29 8.32 -54.47
CA GLU A 83 5.46 7.64 -55.03
C GLU A 83 6.71 7.68 -54.13
N THR A 84 6.77 8.59 -53.14
CA THR A 84 7.97 8.81 -52.31
C THR A 84 7.77 8.58 -50.81
N ASN A 85 6.54 8.49 -50.31
CA ASN A 85 6.28 8.53 -48.85
C ASN A 85 5.10 7.68 -48.35
N ALA A 86 4.69 6.66 -49.09
CA ALA A 86 3.69 5.72 -48.60
C ALA A 86 4.32 4.84 -47.51
N TYR A 87 4.04 5.12 -46.22
CA TYR A 87 4.24 4.13 -45.17
C TYR A 87 3.38 2.92 -45.54
N PRO A 88 3.97 1.79 -46.01
CA PRO A 88 3.20 0.73 -46.62
C PRO A 88 2.25 0.15 -45.58
N TYR A 89 1.00 -0.10 -45.95
CA TYR A 89 0.00 -0.70 -45.06
C TYR A 89 0.53 -1.97 -44.35
N GLN A 90 1.39 -2.74 -45.02
CA GLN A 90 2.08 -3.91 -44.45
C GLN A 90 3.06 -3.56 -43.33
N GLU A 91 3.83 -2.47 -43.44
CA GLU A 91 4.72 -2.00 -42.37
C GLU A 91 3.93 -1.49 -41.17
N MET A 92 2.83 -0.77 -41.41
CA MET A 92 1.93 -0.31 -40.35
C MET A 92 1.31 -1.47 -39.57
N MET A 93 0.84 -2.51 -40.27
CA MET A 93 0.30 -3.71 -39.64
C MET A 93 1.38 -4.45 -38.83
N LYS A 94 2.60 -4.54 -39.35
CA LYS A 94 3.73 -5.15 -38.65
C LYS A 94 4.05 -4.38 -37.36
N ASP A 95 4.21 -3.06 -37.44
CA ASP A 95 4.52 -2.23 -36.27
C ASP A 95 3.39 -2.27 -35.23
N SER A 96 2.12 -2.30 -35.69
CA SER A 96 0.96 -2.48 -34.80
C SER A 96 0.99 -3.82 -34.07
N HIS A 97 1.28 -4.92 -34.78
CA HIS A 97 1.39 -6.24 -34.16
C HIS A 97 2.57 -6.32 -33.19
N GLU A 98 3.71 -5.71 -33.52
CA GLU A 98 4.85 -5.63 -32.61
C GLU A 98 4.51 -4.85 -31.34
N LEU A 99 3.79 -3.73 -31.45
CA LEU A 99 3.35 -2.95 -30.30
C LEU A 99 2.35 -3.73 -29.44
N ASP A 100 1.36 -4.40 -30.05
CA ASP A 100 0.41 -5.25 -29.34
C ASP A 100 1.12 -6.39 -28.59
N ASN A 101 2.12 -7.01 -29.22
CA ASN A 101 2.92 -8.05 -28.60
C ASN A 101 3.72 -7.50 -27.41
N LYS A 102 4.34 -6.32 -27.54
CA LYS A 102 5.03 -5.65 -26.43
C LYS A 102 4.08 -5.34 -25.28
N CYS A 103 2.88 -4.83 -25.56
CA CYS A 103 1.85 -4.59 -24.55
C CYS A 103 1.44 -5.88 -23.82
N ARG A 104 1.19 -6.97 -24.57
CA ARG A 104 0.85 -8.27 -23.98
C ARG A 104 1.97 -8.83 -23.11
N GLN A 105 3.21 -8.76 -23.58
CA GLN A 105 4.39 -9.20 -22.81
C GLN A 105 4.58 -8.37 -21.54
N ALA A 106 4.39 -7.05 -21.62
CA ALA A 106 4.46 -6.16 -20.49
C ALA A 106 3.41 -6.49 -19.42
N ILE A 107 2.16 -6.72 -19.83
CA ILE A 107 1.07 -7.13 -18.92
C ILE A 107 1.41 -8.47 -18.25
N TYR A 108 1.81 -9.47 -19.03
CA TYR A 108 2.17 -10.79 -18.50
C TYR A 108 3.32 -10.71 -17.48
N GLN A 109 4.37 -9.95 -17.81
CA GLN A 109 5.51 -9.77 -16.91
C GLN A 109 5.11 -9.02 -15.63
N ALA A 110 4.27 -7.99 -15.74
CA ALA A 110 3.76 -7.25 -14.58
C ALA A 110 2.89 -8.14 -13.67
N GLU A 111 2.03 -9.00 -14.24
CA GLU A 111 1.24 -9.97 -13.47
C GLU A 111 2.12 -10.99 -12.75
N LYS A 112 3.17 -11.48 -13.42
CA LYS A 112 4.15 -12.38 -12.81
C LYS A 112 4.88 -11.72 -11.65
N GLU A 113 5.41 -10.53 -11.85
CA GLU A 113 6.11 -9.76 -10.81
C GLU A 113 5.18 -9.46 -9.62
N ALA A 114 3.92 -9.10 -9.88
CA ALA A 114 2.93 -8.88 -8.82
C ALA A 114 2.61 -10.15 -8.02
N ASN A 115 2.53 -11.32 -8.67
CA ASN A 115 2.38 -12.62 -8.01
C ASN A 115 3.57 -12.95 -7.11
N GLU A 116 4.78 -12.82 -7.63
CA GLU A 116 6.01 -13.07 -6.86
C GLU A 116 6.09 -12.13 -5.65
N TYR A 117 5.80 -10.84 -5.86
CA TYR A 117 5.78 -9.85 -4.80
C TYR A 117 4.76 -10.17 -3.69
N ALA A 118 3.54 -10.55 -4.07
CA ALA A 118 2.49 -10.91 -3.12
C ALA A 118 2.87 -12.12 -2.25
N ILE A 119 3.53 -13.11 -2.84
CA ILE A 119 4.03 -14.29 -2.11
C ILE A 119 5.18 -13.90 -1.18
N GLN A 120 6.10 -13.05 -1.63
CA GLN A 120 7.30 -12.67 -0.89
C GLN A 120 7.05 -11.65 0.24
N HIS A 121 6.08 -10.77 0.07
CA HIS A 121 5.89 -9.62 0.98
C HIS A 121 4.53 -9.63 1.69
N TYR A 122 3.43 -9.81 0.95
CA TYR A 122 2.09 -9.76 1.57
C TYR A 122 1.79 -10.99 2.43
N SER A 123 2.15 -12.19 1.97
CA SER A 123 1.87 -13.41 2.74
C SER A 123 2.63 -13.45 4.08
N PRO A 124 3.95 -13.15 4.14
CA PRO A 124 4.67 -13.09 5.41
C PRO A 124 4.18 -11.97 6.33
N PHE A 125 3.80 -10.82 5.78
CA PHE A 125 3.18 -9.75 6.55
C PHE A 125 1.89 -10.21 7.23
N LEU A 126 1.00 -10.87 6.50
CA LEU A 126 -0.26 -11.39 7.04
C LEU A 126 -0.05 -12.50 8.06
N ASP A 127 0.97 -13.34 7.87
CA ASP A 127 1.38 -14.35 8.86
C ASP A 127 1.86 -13.71 10.17
N LYS A 128 2.61 -12.61 10.11
CA LYS A 128 3.02 -11.86 11.30
C LYS A 128 1.84 -11.12 11.95
N ALA A 129 0.94 -10.57 11.14
CA ALA A 129 -0.21 -9.81 11.63
C ALA A 129 -1.26 -10.70 12.30
N PHE A 130 -1.55 -11.88 11.75
CA PHE A 130 -2.67 -12.72 12.17
C PHE A 130 -2.31 -14.13 12.65
N GLY A 131 -1.02 -14.49 12.57
CA GLY A 131 -0.52 -15.82 12.94
C GLY A 131 -0.14 -16.65 11.72
N ALA A 132 0.79 -17.59 11.91
CA ALA A 132 1.38 -18.40 10.85
C ALA A 132 0.33 -19.10 9.96
N GLY A 133 0.53 -19.05 8.65
CA GLY A 133 -0.37 -19.63 7.64
C GLY A 133 -1.57 -18.75 7.26
N SER A 134 -1.77 -17.60 7.92
CA SER A 134 -2.85 -16.67 7.59
C SER A 134 -2.72 -16.06 6.20
N GLY A 135 -1.51 -15.73 5.76
CA GLY A 135 -1.22 -15.18 4.44
C GLY A 135 -1.61 -16.14 3.32
N THR A 136 -1.20 -17.40 3.40
CA THR A 136 -1.59 -18.43 2.41
C THR A 136 -3.09 -18.67 2.42
N LYS A 137 -3.70 -18.72 3.61
CA LYS A 137 -5.16 -18.92 3.75
C LYS A 137 -5.94 -17.77 3.11
N LEU A 138 -5.55 -16.53 3.39
CA LEU A 138 -6.17 -15.32 2.84
C LEU A 138 -5.96 -15.24 1.33
N PHE A 139 -4.77 -15.56 0.82
CA PHE A 139 -4.51 -15.58 -0.61
C PHE A 139 -5.41 -16.59 -1.35
N ASN A 140 -5.60 -17.79 -0.79
CA ASN A 140 -6.53 -18.78 -1.35
C ASN A 140 -7.99 -18.35 -1.25
N GLN A 141 -8.41 -17.72 -0.15
CA GLN A 141 -9.77 -17.17 0.01
C GLN A 141 -10.07 -16.06 -1.00
N LEU A 142 -9.05 -15.31 -1.40
CA LEU A 142 -9.14 -14.28 -2.42
C LEU A 142 -8.92 -14.84 -3.84
N HIS A 143 -9.11 -16.14 -4.03
CA HIS A 143 -8.95 -16.83 -5.33
C HIS A 143 -7.59 -16.59 -5.98
N GLN A 144 -6.52 -16.48 -5.18
CA GLN A 144 -5.16 -16.20 -5.64
C GLN A 144 -5.04 -14.86 -6.39
N SER A 145 -5.96 -13.92 -6.14
CA SER A 145 -5.89 -12.58 -6.68
C SER A 145 -4.90 -11.73 -5.89
N THR A 146 -3.77 -11.41 -6.50
CA THR A 146 -2.76 -10.51 -5.95
C THR A 146 -3.31 -9.11 -5.72
N ASN A 147 -4.13 -8.61 -6.65
CA ASN A 147 -4.79 -7.31 -6.52
C ASN A 147 -5.73 -7.28 -5.31
N ALA A 148 -6.48 -8.35 -5.06
CA ALA A 148 -7.34 -8.42 -3.88
C ALA A 148 -6.50 -8.52 -2.59
N LEU A 149 -5.41 -9.29 -2.62
CA LEU A 149 -4.50 -9.42 -1.47
C LEU A 149 -3.82 -8.08 -1.14
N ALA A 150 -3.35 -7.35 -2.16
CA ALA A 150 -2.77 -6.02 -2.02
C ALA A 150 -3.76 -5.06 -1.36
N LYS A 151 -5.00 -4.99 -1.87
CA LYS A 151 -6.07 -4.16 -1.29
C LYS A 151 -6.35 -4.52 0.17
N LEU A 152 -6.36 -5.81 0.50
CA LEU A 152 -6.54 -6.26 1.88
C LEU A 152 -5.40 -5.77 2.77
N VAL A 153 -4.15 -5.90 2.32
CA VAL A 153 -2.99 -5.39 3.05
C VAL A 153 -3.11 -3.88 3.23
N THR A 154 -3.43 -3.12 2.17
CA THR A 154 -3.66 -1.67 2.24
C THR A 154 -4.70 -1.29 3.29
N GLU A 155 -5.84 -1.98 3.33
CA GLU A 155 -6.89 -1.72 4.32
C GLU A 155 -6.40 -2.00 5.75
N ILE A 156 -5.64 -3.08 5.96
CA ILE A 156 -5.00 -3.38 7.25
C ILE A 156 -4.03 -2.25 7.64
N VAL A 157 -3.23 -1.75 6.69
CA VAL A 157 -2.31 -0.62 6.91
C VAL A 157 -3.07 0.63 7.34
N ILE A 158 -4.13 0.99 6.62
CA ILE A 158 -4.96 2.17 6.90
C ILE A 158 -5.56 2.06 8.30
N GLN A 159 -6.14 0.91 8.65
CA GLN A 159 -6.70 0.71 9.98
C GLN A 159 -5.65 0.72 11.07
N LEU A 160 -4.47 0.14 10.84
CA LEU A 160 -3.35 0.25 11.76
C LEU A 160 -2.99 1.73 11.96
N LYS A 161 -2.74 2.49 10.89
CA LYS A 161 -2.40 3.92 10.96
C LYS A 161 -3.46 4.74 11.70
N ASN A 162 -4.74 4.46 11.48
CA ASN A 162 -5.84 5.13 12.16
C ASN A 162 -5.86 4.81 13.67
N GLN A 163 -5.56 3.57 14.05
CA GLN A 163 -5.53 3.15 15.46
C GLN A 163 -4.21 3.52 16.16
N THR A 164 -3.11 3.62 15.41
CA THR A 164 -1.77 3.92 15.93
C THR A 164 -1.36 5.36 15.70
N ASN A 165 -2.26 6.26 15.24
CA ASN A 165 -1.89 7.61 14.85
C ASN A 165 -1.10 8.29 15.98
N ILE A 166 0.20 8.46 15.72
CA ILE A 166 1.28 8.63 16.69
C ILE A 166 1.18 9.96 17.46
N THR A 167 0.37 10.90 16.96
CA THR A 167 0.17 12.22 17.54
C THR A 167 -0.69 12.18 18.82
N ASP A 168 -1.65 11.26 18.93
CA ASP A 168 -2.54 11.21 20.10
C ASP A 168 -1.97 10.35 21.22
N HIS A 169 -1.34 9.21 20.91
CA HIS A 169 -0.85 8.31 21.95
C HIS A 169 0.34 8.87 22.73
N ARG A 170 1.32 9.49 22.05
CA ARG A 170 2.47 10.10 22.72
C ARG A 170 2.05 11.34 23.52
N THR A 171 1.16 12.17 22.97
CA THR A 171 0.65 13.37 23.64
C THR A 171 -0.24 13.02 24.83
N ALA A 172 -1.12 12.03 24.72
CA ALA A 172 -1.96 11.55 25.82
C ALA A 172 -1.12 10.88 26.93
N TYR A 173 -0.08 10.14 26.57
CA TYR A 173 0.84 9.53 27.53
C TYR A 173 1.68 10.58 28.28
N LEU A 174 2.26 11.54 27.55
CA LEU A 174 3.01 12.66 28.16
C LEU A 174 2.11 13.56 29.02
N SER A 175 0.89 13.84 28.57
CA SER A 175 -0.12 14.58 29.35
C SER A 175 -0.52 13.84 30.63
N LYS A 176 -0.69 12.51 30.58
CA LYS A 176 -0.95 11.68 31.77
C LYS A 176 0.22 11.71 32.75
N ILE A 177 1.47 11.61 32.28
CA ILE A 177 2.65 11.73 33.15
C ILE A 177 2.73 13.11 33.79
N ALA A 178 2.48 14.18 33.04
CA ALA A 178 2.49 15.54 33.56
C ALA A 178 1.42 15.75 34.64
N LYS A 179 0.20 15.25 34.43
CA LYS A 179 -0.89 15.30 35.42
C LYS A 179 -0.57 14.50 36.68
N LEU A 180 0.02 13.31 36.54
CA LEU A 180 0.42 12.48 37.68
C LEU A 180 1.54 13.13 38.51
N LYS A 181 2.48 13.84 37.86
CA LYS A 181 3.51 14.61 38.57
C LYS A 181 2.92 15.79 39.34
N ALA A 182 2.03 16.56 38.70
CA ALA A 182 1.36 17.70 39.35
C ALA A 182 0.53 17.28 40.57
N VAL A 183 -0.24 16.19 40.47
CA VAL A 183 -1.03 15.65 41.60
C VAL A 183 -0.12 15.20 42.75
N LYS A 184 1.06 14.63 42.43
CA LYS A 184 2.01 14.17 43.43
C LYS A 184 2.68 15.34 44.16
N GLU A 185 3.02 16.40 43.42
CA GLU A 185 3.57 17.64 43.98
C GLU A 185 2.55 18.38 44.85
N GLU A 186 1.26 18.42 44.43
CA GLU A 186 0.17 18.97 45.25
C GLU A 186 0.00 18.18 46.56
N GLN A 187 -0.03 16.84 46.50
CA GLN A 187 -0.15 15.99 47.69
C GLN A 187 1.06 16.07 48.63
N GLU A 188 2.27 16.30 48.11
CA GLU A 188 3.46 16.52 48.91
C GLU A 188 3.46 17.92 49.56
N SER A 189 2.92 18.93 48.87
CA SER A 189 2.78 20.29 49.41
C SER A 189 1.68 20.43 50.47
N GLU A 190 0.58 19.66 50.37
CA GLU A 190 -0.46 19.61 51.40
C GLU A 190 0.02 18.92 52.68
N LYS A 191 0.78 17.81 52.57
CA LYS A 191 1.38 17.13 53.73
C LYS A 191 2.41 18.00 54.47
N GLN A 192 3.11 18.89 53.76
CA GLN A 192 4.04 19.84 54.39
C GLN A 192 3.32 21.00 55.10
N ARG A 193 2.10 21.36 54.67
CA ARG A 193 1.27 22.38 55.36
C ARG A 193 0.61 21.84 56.62
N ASP A 194 0.22 20.58 56.64
CA ASP A 194 -0.39 19.94 57.81
C ASP A 194 0.63 19.58 58.91
N ASN A 195 1.91 19.38 58.56
CA ASN A 195 2.99 19.15 59.54
C ASN A 195 3.56 20.44 60.17
N ASN A 196 3.12 21.62 59.72
CA ASN A 196 3.57 22.94 60.22
C ASN A 196 2.47 23.70 61.01
N LYS A 197 1.40 23.02 61.41
CA LYS A 197 0.39 23.48 62.37
C LYS A 197 0.47 22.66 63.65
#